data_AF-A0A1H3F0T8-F1
#
_entry.id   AF-A0A1H3F0T8-F1
#
_cell.length_a   1.000
_cell.length_b   1.000
_cell.length_c   1.000
_cell.angle_alpha   90.00
_cell.angle_beta   90.00
_cell.angle_gamma   90.00
#
_symmetry.space_group_name_H-M   'P 1'
#
loop_
_entity.id
_entity.type
_entity.pdbx_description
1 polymer ?
#
loop_
_entity_poly.entity_id
_entity_poly.type
_entity_poly.pdbx_seq_one_letter_code
_entity_poly.pdbx_strand_id
1 'polypeptide(L)'
;MTPAMAKRFDRGARFASSSLLLRAAAMGQGVALARERLAESWLESGNLVRPFPVSVELDHAYWLVTRHGIEPRRPLRIFIAWLKQQASLT
;
A
#
# COMPACT_ATOMS: atom_id res chain seq x y z
N MET A 1 1.04 24.08 17.33
CA MET A 1 1.56 23.21 16.25
C MET A 1 0.97 23.72 14.94
N THR A 2 1.74 24.48 14.17
CA THR A 2 1.29 25.12 12.92
C THR A 2 1.12 24.04 11.85
N PRO A 3 -0.03 23.94 11.15
CA PRO A 3 -0.17 22.95 10.09
C PRO A 3 0.76 23.34 8.94
N ALA A 4 1.70 22.48 8.60
CA ALA A 4 2.52 22.66 7.41
C ALA A 4 1.60 22.74 6.19
N MET A 5 1.69 23.83 5.43
CA MET A 5 0.92 24.06 4.21
C MET A 5 1.21 22.90 3.25
N ALA A 6 0.22 22.07 2.96
CA ALA A 6 0.38 20.93 2.06
C ALA A 6 0.74 21.46 0.66
N LYS A 7 1.96 21.16 0.20
CA LYS A 7 2.42 21.51 -1.15
C LYS A 7 1.52 20.80 -2.16
N ARG A 8 0.81 21.58 -2.98
CA ARG A 8 -0.12 21.03 -3.97
C ARG A 8 0.67 20.55 -5.19
N PHE A 9 0.67 19.24 -5.42
CA PHE A 9 1.32 18.63 -6.57
C PHE A 9 0.36 18.69 -7.77
N ASP A 10 0.40 19.81 -8.49
CA ASP A 10 -0.55 20.13 -9.57
C ASP A 10 -0.10 19.59 -10.95
N ARG A 11 1.02 18.85 -11.00
CA ARG A 11 1.61 18.31 -12.23
C ARG A 11 1.71 16.79 -12.18
N GLY A 12 1.52 16.15 -13.34
CA GLY A 12 1.63 14.69 -13.52
C GLY A 12 0.27 13.96 -13.51
N ALA A 13 0.30 12.72 -13.98
CA ALA A 13 -0.88 11.86 -14.00
C ALA A 13 -1.30 11.47 -12.58
N ARG A 14 -2.61 11.47 -12.32
CA ARG A 14 -3.19 11.06 -11.03
C ARG A 14 -4.05 9.84 -11.26
N PHE A 15 -3.83 8.82 -10.44
CA PHE A 15 -4.54 7.56 -10.51
C PHE A 15 -5.38 7.36 -9.25
N ALA A 16 -6.56 6.78 -9.41
CA ALA A 16 -7.48 6.53 -8.30
C ALA A 16 -6.99 5.42 -7.35
N SER A 17 -6.03 4.60 -7.78
CA SER A 17 -5.47 3.51 -6.99
C SER A 17 -3.99 3.26 -7.30
N SER A 18 -3.27 2.65 -6.35
CA SER A 18 -1.89 2.21 -6.54
C SER A 18 -1.75 1.15 -7.63
N SER A 19 -2.76 0.30 -7.83
CA SER A 19 -2.74 -0.71 -8.88
C SER A 19 -2.74 -0.09 -10.29
N LEU A 20 -3.54 0.96 -10.50
CA LEU A 20 -3.55 1.71 -11.77
C LEU A 20 -2.23 2.48 -11.97
N LEU A 21 -1.70 3.08 -10.89
CA LEU A 21 -0.41 3.77 -10.91
C LEU A 21 0.74 2.82 -11.31
N LEU A 22 0.81 1.63 -10.70
CA LEU A 22 1.86 0.63 -11.01
C LEU A 22 1.73 0.12 -12.44
N ARG A 23 0.51 -0.14 -12.92
CA ARG A 23 0.27 -0.55 -14.30
C ARG A 23 0.72 0.53 -15.30
N ALA A 24 0.43 1.81 -15.03
CA ALA A 24 0.88 2.91 -15.86
C ALA A 24 2.41 3.00 -15.94
N ALA A 25 3.09 2.85 -14.80
CA ALA A 25 4.55 2.80 -14.76
C ALA A 25 5.12 1.62 -15.55
N ALA A 26 4.54 0.43 -15.40
CA ALA A 26 4.95 -0.77 -16.15
C ALA A 26 4.74 -0.63 -17.66
N MET A 27 3.76 0.19 -18.08
CA MET A 27 3.53 0.56 -19.48
C MET A 27 4.41 1.72 -19.97
N GLY A 28 5.41 2.14 -19.19
CA GLY A 28 6.36 3.18 -19.59
C GLY A 28 5.81 4.61 -19.50
N GLN A 29 4.69 4.83 -18.80
CA GLN A 29 4.10 6.18 -18.67
C GLN A 29 4.79 7.07 -17.62
N GLY A 30 5.88 6.60 -17.01
CA GLY A 30 6.69 7.36 -16.06
C GLY A 30 7.13 6.54 -14.85
N VAL A 31 7.44 7.23 -13.75
CA VAL A 31 7.88 6.64 -12.48
C VAL A 31 6.77 6.75 -11.44
N ALA A 32 6.53 5.67 -10.69
CA ALA A 32 5.54 5.61 -9.62
C ALA A 32 6.20 5.59 -8.24
N LEU A 33 5.68 6.41 -7.31
CA LEU A 33 5.91 6.23 -5.88
C LEU A 33 4.82 5.31 -5.31
N ALA A 34 5.22 4.14 -4.82
CA ALA A 34 4.30 3.11 -4.34
C ALA A 34 4.82 2.42 -3.07
N ARG A 35 3.92 1.71 -2.38
CA ARG A 35 4.33 0.78 -1.31
C ARG A 35 5.02 -0.41 -1.95
N GLU A 36 6.18 -0.77 -1.43
CA GLU A 36 7.03 -1.87 -1.94
C GLU A 36 6.24 -3.18 -2.09
N ARG A 37 5.46 -3.54 -1.08
CA ARG A 37 4.61 -4.75 -1.08
C ARG A 37 3.58 -4.80 -2.20
N LEU A 38 3.13 -3.65 -2.72
CA LEU A 38 2.21 -3.62 -3.87
C LEU A 38 2.95 -3.78 -5.21
N ALA A 39 4.24 -3.46 -5.25
CA ALA A 39 5.09 -3.56 -6.44
C ALA A 39 5.90 -4.87 -6.48
N GLU A 40 5.99 -5.61 -5.37
CA GLU A 40 6.80 -6.82 -5.18
C GLU A 40 6.74 -7.78 -6.38
N SER A 41 5.55 -8.25 -6.74
CA SER A 41 5.38 -9.19 -7.86
C SER A 41 5.82 -8.63 -9.23
N TRP A 42 5.70 -7.32 -9.43
CA TRP A 42 6.13 -6.65 -10.66
C TRP A 42 7.64 -6.43 -10.72
N LEU A 43 8.27 -6.22 -9.55
CA LEU A 43 9.72 -6.13 -9.42
C LEU A 43 10.35 -7.51 -9.62
N GLU A 44 9.79 -8.55 -8.99
CA GLU A 44 10.22 -9.94 -9.15
C GLU A 44 10.14 -10.41 -10.60
N SER A 45 9.05 -10.06 -11.30
CA SER A 45 8.87 -10.42 -12.71
C SER A 45 9.70 -9.57 -13.68
N GLY A 46 10.41 -8.54 -13.20
CA GLY A 46 11.15 -7.59 -14.03
C GLY A 46 10.29 -6.61 -14.85
N ASN A 47 8.98 -6.55 -14.62
CA ASN A 47 8.10 -5.60 -15.31
C ASN A 47 8.25 -4.18 -14.77
N LEU A 48 8.73 -4.06 -13.53
CA LEU A 48 9.15 -2.82 -12.91
C LEU A 48 10.58 -2.97 -12.43
N VAL A 49 11.26 -1.83 -12.32
CA VAL A 49 12.56 -1.72 -11.66
C VAL A 49 12.48 -0.61 -10.61
N ARG A 50 13.34 -0.68 -9.60
CA ARG A 50 13.51 0.39 -8.61
C ARG A 50 14.62 1.33 -9.08
N PRO A 51 14.31 2.50 -9.69
CA PRO A 51 15.33 3.38 -10.24
C PRO A 51 16.17 4.10 -9.18
N PHE A 52 15.65 4.23 -7.95
CA PHE A 52 16.31 4.95 -6.86
C PHE A 52 16.32 4.13 -5.56
N PRO A 53 17.44 4.07 -4.83
CA PRO A 53 17.54 3.39 -3.54
C PRO A 53 16.99 4.25 -2.39
N VAL A 54 15.90 4.97 -2.61
CA VAL A 54 15.26 5.84 -1.61
C VAL A 54 13.96 5.20 -1.14
N SER A 55 13.72 5.19 0.17
CA SER A 55 12.47 4.75 0.80
C SER A 55 12.16 5.65 1.98
N VAL A 56 10.88 5.77 2.30
CA VAL A 56 10.39 6.51 3.46
C VAL A 56 9.62 5.53 4.32
N GLU A 57 9.98 5.42 5.59
CA GLU A 57 9.20 4.64 6.55
C GLU A 57 7.83 5.28 6.73
N LEU A 58 6.80 4.45 6.71
CA LEU A 58 5.43 4.89 6.90
C LEU A 58 5.01 4.57 8.32
N ASP A 59 4.63 5.59 9.08
CA ASP A 59 4.07 5.44 10.44
C ASP A 59 2.68 4.77 10.46
N HIS A 60 2.14 4.42 9.28
CA HIS A 60 0.77 3.95 9.09
C HIS A 60 0.71 2.50 8.59
N ALA A 61 0.10 1.66 9.42
CA ALA A 61 -0.21 0.26 9.14
C ALA A 61 -1.62 0.08 8.55
N TYR A 62 -1.88 -1.13 8.03
CA TYR A 62 -3.23 -1.58 7.74
C TYR A 62 -3.91 -2.03 9.04
N TRP A 63 -5.15 -1.58 9.25
CA TRP A 63 -5.91 -1.87 10.47
C TRP A 63 -7.04 -2.83 10.17
N LEU A 64 -7.18 -3.86 11.01
CA LEU A 64 -8.37 -4.68 11.07
C LEU A 64 -9.36 -4.04 12.03
N VAL A 65 -10.46 -3.51 11.50
CA VAL A 65 -11.49 -2.80 12.29
C VAL A 65 -12.72 -3.68 12.44
N THR A 66 -13.17 -3.89 13.67
CA THR A 66 -14.42 -4.57 14.02
C THR A 66 -15.33 -3.63 14.80
N ARG A 67 -16.62 -3.98 14.89
CA ARG A 67 -17.58 -3.19 15.66
C ARG A 67 -17.17 -3.16 17.14
N HIS A 68 -17.02 -1.95 17.68
CA HIS A 68 -16.70 -1.75 19.08
C HIS A 68 -17.80 -2.32 20.00
N GLY A 69 -17.40 -2.96 21.11
CA GLY A 69 -18.31 -3.49 22.12
C GLY A 69 -19.06 -4.77 21.76
N ILE A 70 -18.80 -5.38 20.59
CA ILE A 70 -19.40 -6.66 20.20
C ILE A 70 -18.32 -7.72 20.03
N GLU A 71 -18.43 -8.79 20.81
CA GLU A 71 -17.55 -9.95 20.68
C GLU A 71 -17.73 -10.60 19.29
N PRO A 72 -16.65 -10.81 18.52
CA PRO A 72 -16.74 -11.45 17.22
C PRO A 72 -17.34 -12.86 17.32
N ARG A 73 -18.31 -13.14 16.44
CA ARG A 73 -18.84 -14.50 16.26
C ARG A 73 -17.71 -15.45 15.87
N ARG A 74 -17.87 -16.76 16.17
CA ARG A 74 -16.86 -17.79 15.90
C ARG A 74 -16.24 -17.71 14.49
N PRO A 75 -17.01 -17.56 13.38
CA PRO A 75 -16.42 -17.45 12.05
C PRO A 75 -15.49 -16.25 11.89
N LEU A 76 -15.88 -15.10 12.47
CA LEU A 76 -15.07 -13.89 12.42
C LEU A 76 -13.79 -14.05 13.24
N ARG A 77 -13.83 -14.67 14.43
CA ARG A 77 -12.60 -14.95 15.21
C ARG A 77 -11.61 -15.83 14.44
N ILE A 78 -12.12 -16.89 13.79
CA ILE A 78 -11.30 -17.80 12.98
C ILE A 78 -10.64 -17.01 11.83
N PHE A 79 -11.42 -16.19 11.13
CA PHE A 79 -10.89 -15.36 10.05
C PHE A 79 -9.84 -14.35 10.53
N ILE A 80 -10.08 -13.69 11.66
CA ILE A 80 -9.11 -12.74 12.26
C ILE A 80 -7.81 -13.44 12.63
N ALA A 81 -7.89 -14.63 13.23
CA ALA A 81 -6.71 -15.42 13.59
C ALA A 81 -5.92 -15.82 12.35
N TRP A 82 -6.59 -16.33 11.32
CA TRP A 82 -5.98 -16.66 10.04
C TRP A 82 -5.34 -15.43 9.38
N LEU A 83 -6.03 -14.29 9.35
CA LEU A 83 -5.54 -13.06 8.72
C LEU A 83 -4.28 -12.55 9.42
N LYS A 84 -4.23 -12.60 10.75
CA LYS A 84 -3.02 -12.26 11.53
C LYS A 84 -1.86 -13.19 11.20
N GLN A 85 -2.11 -14.48 11.06
CA GLN A 85 -1.08 -15.44 10.64
C GLN A 85 -0.54 -15.10 9.24
N GLN A 86 -1.43 -14.84 8.27
CA GLN A 86 -1.00 -14.45 6.92
C GLN A 86 -0.21 -13.14 6.91
N ALA A 87 -0.63 -12.15 7.71
CA ALA A 87 0.06 -10.87 7.81
C ALA A 87 1.46 -10.97 8.45
N SER A 88 1.70 -12.01 9.27
CA SER A 88 3.03 -12.29 9.86
C SER A 88 3.94 -13.16 9.00
N LEU A 89 3.41 -13.77 7.93
CA LEU A 89 4.20 -14.58 7.00
C LEU A 89 4.97 -13.72 5.99
N THR A 90 5.11 -12.42 6.25
CA THR A 90 5.92 -11.54 5.44
C THR A 90 6.70 -10.55 6.25
#